data_AF-A0A0M3JC80-F1
#
_entry.id   AF-A0A0M3JC80-F1
#
_cell.length_a   1.000
_cell.length_b   1.000
_cell.length_c   1.000
_cell.angle_alpha   90.00
_cell.angle_beta   90.00
_cell.angle_gamma   90.00
#
_symmetry.space_group_name_H-M   'P 1'
#
loop_
_entity.id
_entity.type
_entity.pdbx_description
1 polymer ?
#
loop_
_entity_poly.entity_id
_entity_poly.type
_entity_poly.pdbx_seq_one_letter_code
_entity_poly.pdbx_strand_id
1 'polypeptide(L)'
;LNPILGIERKTSKLILYNPGSATEGGGGNGASLELDKSIFISDTMIRRDLRDSGVAICSQNISAQFSDNFDFQFRDDVIREIILNEEILGLHIHVDVLPDSVAAFTVRDYEGLIRANRLILQRWLTPLLPGRA
;
A
#
# COMPACT_ATOMS: atom_id res chain seq x y z
N LEU A 1 8.52 -7.65 -3.25
CA LEU A 1 7.31 -8.51 -3.17
C LEU A 1 6.09 -7.61 -3.07
N ASN A 2 4.92 -8.06 -3.52
CA ASN A 2 3.68 -7.31 -3.31
C ASN A 2 3.33 -7.29 -1.81
N PRO A 3 2.72 -6.19 -1.32
CA PRO A 3 2.25 -6.11 0.06
C PRO A 3 1.12 -7.12 0.31
N ILE A 4 0.97 -7.49 1.57
CA ILE A 4 -0.20 -8.24 2.06
C ILE A 4 -1.12 -7.24 2.73
N LEU A 5 -2.35 -7.15 2.25
CA LEU A 5 -3.36 -6.23 2.74
C LEU A 5 -4.56 -7.02 3.29
N GLY A 6 -5.11 -6.57 4.41
CA GLY A 6 -6.44 -6.98 4.86
C GLY A 6 -7.39 -5.81 4.73
N ILE A 7 -8.43 -5.98 3.91
CA ILE A 7 -9.37 -4.91 3.56
C ILE A 7 -10.78 -5.33 3.96
N GLU A 8 -11.48 -4.51 4.72
CA GLU A 8 -12.89 -4.74 5.05
C GLU A 8 -13.76 -4.59 3.80
N ARG A 9 -14.62 -5.57 3.50
CA ARG A 9 -15.39 -5.60 2.24
C ARG A 9 -16.39 -4.46 2.09
N LYS A 10 -16.99 -4.00 3.18
CA LYS A 10 -18.10 -3.02 3.13
C LYS A 10 -17.62 -1.59 2.96
N THR A 11 -16.53 -1.23 3.62
CA THR A 11 -16.03 0.14 3.70
C THR A 11 -14.73 0.35 2.92
N SER A 12 -14.14 -0.74 2.42
CA SER A 12 -12.78 -0.77 1.86
C SER A 12 -11.72 -0.26 2.83
N LYS A 13 -11.99 -0.29 4.15
CA LYS A 13 -11.04 0.10 5.17
C LYS A 13 -9.88 -0.88 5.26
N LEU A 14 -8.67 -0.34 5.36
CA LEU A 14 -7.44 -1.10 5.57
C LEU A 14 -7.35 -1.50 7.05
N ILE A 15 -7.41 -2.80 7.32
CA ILE A 15 -7.33 -3.39 8.65
C ILE A 15 -5.94 -3.96 8.93
N LEU A 16 -5.25 -4.40 7.89
CA LEU A 16 -3.94 -5.03 7.99
C LEU A 16 -3.05 -4.53 6.85
N TYR A 17 -1.81 -4.17 7.21
CA TYR A 17 -0.79 -3.75 6.25
C TYR A 17 0.54 -4.44 6.54
N ASN A 18 1.04 -5.21 5.57
CA ASN A 18 2.42 -5.69 5.56
C ASN A 18 3.08 -5.33 4.21
N PRO A 19 4.09 -4.44 4.18
CA PRO A 19 4.69 -3.95 2.94
C PRO A 19 5.50 -5.01 2.16
N GLY A 20 5.74 -6.19 2.74
CA GLY A 20 6.39 -7.29 2.03
C GLY A 20 7.88 -7.09 1.75
N SER A 21 8.54 -6.10 2.36
CA SER A 21 9.99 -6.13 2.53
C SER A 21 10.32 -7.35 3.37
N ALA A 22 11.22 -8.21 2.89
CA ALA A 22 11.77 -9.29 3.69
C ALA A 22 12.18 -8.69 5.04
N THR A 23 11.66 -9.23 6.13
CA THR A 23 12.15 -8.94 7.47
C THR A 23 13.61 -9.36 7.50
N GLU A 24 14.52 -8.43 7.18
CA GLU A 24 15.92 -8.55 7.51
C GLU A 24 16.01 -8.53 9.04
N GLY A 25 15.85 -9.70 9.66
CA GLY A 25 15.88 -9.85 11.11
C GLY A 25 15.25 -11.13 11.67
N GLY A 26 14.45 -11.87 10.89
CA GLY A 26 13.81 -13.11 11.37
C GLY A 26 14.34 -14.35 10.66
N GLY A 27 15.32 -15.03 11.25
CA GLY A 27 15.86 -16.32 10.79
C GLY A 27 14.87 -17.49 10.93
N GLY A 28 13.74 -17.43 10.23
CA GLY A 28 12.72 -18.48 10.22
C GLY A 28 12.33 -18.84 8.78
N ASN A 29 12.50 -20.11 8.42
CA ASN A 29 12.05 -20.68 7.15
C ASN A 29 10.52 -20.55 7.05
N GLY A 30 10.06 -19.61 6.24
CA GLY A 30 8.64 -19.33 5.99
C GLY A 30 8.21 -18.02 6.65
N ALA A 31 7.84 -17.02 5.83
CA ALA A 31 7.31 -15.75 6.30
C ALA A 31 5.93 -15.97 6.95
N SER A 32 5.93 -16.38 8.22
CA SER A 32 4.73 -16.45 9.05
C SER A 32 4.26 -15.02 9.31
N LEU A 33 2.99 -14.75 9.03
CA LEU A 33 2.34 -13.48 9.37
C LEU A 33 1.53 -13.71 10.63
N GLU A 34 1.96 -13.12 11.74
CA GLU A 34 1.17 -13.10 12.96
C GLU A 34 0.03 -12.10 12.79
N LEU A 35 -1.20 -12.61 12.95
CA LEU A 35 -2.42 -11.83 12.81
C LEU A 35 -3.17 -11.86 14.12
N ASP A 36 -3.65 -10.70 14.56
CA ASP A 36 -4.58 -10.65 15.66
C ASP A 36 -5.91 -11.29 15.26
N LYS A 37 -6.52 -12.04 16.19
CA LYS A 37 -7.80 -12.73 15.98
C LYS A 37 -8.94 -11.76 15.67
N SER A 38 -8.84 -10.53 16.17
CA SER A 38 -9.78 -9.43 15.91
C SER A 38 -10.00 -9.18 14.42
N ILE A 39 -8.98 -9.39 13.59
CA ILE A 39 -9.03 -9.20 12.12
C ILE A 39 -10.02 -10.16 11.45
N PHE A 40 -10.26 -11.34 12.05
CA PHE A 40 -11.21 -12.33 11.53
C PHE A 40 -12.66 -12.09 11.98
N ILE A 41 -12.88 -11.15 12.92
CA ILE A 41 -14.23 -10.80 13.39
C ILE A 41 -14.93 -9.86 12.39
N SER A 42 -14.16 -9.03 11.70
CA SER A 42 -14.64 -8.20 10.60
C SER A 42 -14.69 -8.99 9.29
N ASP A 43 -15.60 -8.62 8.38
CA ASP A 43 -15.71 -9.18 7.03
C ASP A 43 -14.52 -8.72 6.16
N THR A 44 -13.34 -9.24 6.49
CA THR A 44 -12.03 -8.82 5.97
C THR A 44 -11.59 -9.76 4.85
N MET A 45 -11.13 -9.15 3.75
CA MET A 45 -10.53 -9.83 2.60
C MET A 45 -9.01 -9.65 2.61
N ILE A 46 -8.27 -10.75 2.64
CA ILE A 46 -6.81 -10.72 2.50
C ILE A 46 -6.42 -10.71 1.01
N ARG A 47 -5.59 -9.76 0.59
CA ARG A 47 -5.12 -9.55 -0.79
C ARG A 47 -3.59 -9.51 -0.83
N ARG A 48 -3.01 -10.16 -1.85
CA ARG A 48 -1.55 -10.16 -2.16
C ARG A 48 -1.26 -9.96 -3.65
N ASP A 49 -2.31 -9.93 -4.45
CA ASP A 49 -2.34 -9.68 -5.89
C ASP A 49 -2.27 -8.19 -6.23
N LEU A 50 -2.50 -7.31 -5.24
CA LEU A 50 -2.48 -5.86 -5.42
C LEU A 50 -1.05 -5.33 -5.49
N ARG A 51 -0.86 -4.31 -6.34
CA ARG A 51 0.37 -3.54 -6.43
C ARG A 51 0.12 -2.10 -5.98
N ASP A 52 1.01 -1.60 -5.14
CA ASP A 52 0.98 -0.22 -4.70
C ASP A 52 1.31 0.73 -5.86
N SER A 53 0.39 1.65 -6.14
CA SER A 53 0.56 2.70 -7.16
C SER A 53 1.51 3.81 -6.70
N GLY A 54 1.78 3.91 -5.39
CA GLY A 54 2.50 5.01 -4.75
C GLY A 54 1.69 6.29 -4.59
N VAL A 55 0.42 6.28 -5.01
CA VAL A 55 -0.50 7.40 -4.86
C VAL A 55 -1.32 7.20 -3.60
N ALA A 56 -1.33 8.19 -2.73
CA ALA A 56 -2.21 8.23 -1.56
C ALA A 56 -2.89 9.60 -1.52
N ILE A 57 -4.20 9.60 -1.24
CA ILE A 57 -4.98 10.82 -1.02
C ILE A 57 -5.09 11.01 0.48
N CYS A 58 -4.52 12.10 0.98
CA CYS A 58 -4.37 12.34 2.41
C CYS A 58 -5.23 13.53 2.85
N SER A 59 -5.75 13.46 4.08
CA SER A 59 -6.29 14.62 4.77
C SER A 59 -5.15 15.45 5.41
N GLN A 60 -5.47 16.66 5.86
CA GLN A 60 -4.49 17.53 6.52
C GLN A 60 -3.90 16.89 7.80
N ASN A 61 -4.62 15.97 8.43
CA ASN A 61 -4.17 15.27 9.64
C ASN A 61 -2.89 14.47 9.41
N ILE A 62 -2.65 13.99 8.18
CA ILE A 62 -1.43 13.25 7.84
C ILE A 62 -0.19 14.15 7.94
N SER A 63 -0.31 15.44 7.64
CA SER A 63 0.80 16.38 7.81
C SER A 63 1.17 16.57 9.29
N ALA A 64 0.18 16.53 10.19
CA ALA A 64 0.42 16.59 11.63
C ALA A 64 1.12 15.33 12.12
N GLN A 65 0.73 14.14 11.62
CA GLN A 65 1.41 12.88 11.97
C GLN A 65 2.92 12.92 11.69
N PHE A 66 3.35 13.46 10.54
CA PHE A 66 4.77 13.63 10.24
C PHE A 66 5.45 14.75 11.03
N SER A 67 4.71 15.77 11.46
CA SER A 67 5.30 16.89 12.21
C SER A 67 5.48 16.55 13.70
N ASP A 68 4.55 15.79 14.26
CA ASP A 68 4.51 15.42 15.68
C ASP A 68 5.38 14.19 15.98
N ASN A 69 5.58 13.29 15.01
CA ASN A 69 6.41 12.10 15.13
C ASN A 69 7.70 12.26 14.31
N PHE A 70 8.78 12.65 14.97
CA PHE A 70 10.06 13.02 14.33
C PHE A 70 10.78 11.83 13.66
N ASP A 71 10.42 10.60 14.00
CA ASP A 71 11.01 9.37 13.50
C ASP A 71 10.31 8.82 12.25
N PHE A 72 9.15 9.37 11.86
CA PHE A 72 8.46 8.98 10.65
C PHE A 72 9.20 9.48 9.41
N GLN A 73 9.64 8.55 8.56
CA GLN A 73 10.39 8.87 7.34
C GLN A 73 9.59 8.59 6.08
N PHE A 74 8.75 7.56 6.11
CA PHE A 74 8.02 7.08 4.96
C PHE A 74 6.53 6.92 5.25
N ARG A 75 5.74 6.86 4.17
CA ARG A 75 4.29 6.63 4.25
C ARG A 75 3.94 5.37 5.05
N ASP A 76 4.79 4.34 4.97
CA ASP A 76 4.57 3.07 5.67
C ASP A 76 4.60 3.21 7.20
N ASP A 77 5.35 4.18 7.74
CA ASP A 77 5.42 4.44 9.18
C ASP A 77 4.07 4.96 9.68
N VAL A 78 3.51 5.94 8.97
CA VAL A 78 2.18 6.51 9.26
C VAL A 78 1.07 5.47 9.09
N ILE A 79 1.14 4.62 8.06
CA ILE A 79 0.13 3.57 7.85
C ILE A 79 0.11 2.60 9.04
N ARG A 80 1.28 2.15 9.50
CA ARG A 80 1.39 1.24 10.64
C ARG A 80 0.87 1.91 11.91
N GLU A 81 1.25 3.16 12.16
CA GLU A 81 0.80 3.91 13.33
C GLU A 81 -0.72 4.04 13.40
N ILE A 82 -1.35 4.44 12.29
CA ILE A 82 -2.81 4.61 12.23
C ILE A 82 -3.53 3.29 12.46
N ILE A 83 -3.02 2.17 11.93
CA ILE A 83 -3.64 0.84 12.12
C ILE A 83 -3.49 0.37 13.57
N LEU A 84 -2.31 0.55 14.18
CA LEU A 84 -2.05 0.09 15.55
C LEU A 84 -2.78 0.93 16.60
N ASN A 85 -2.90 2.23 16.38
CA ASN A 85 -3.45 3.19 17.35
C ASN A 85 -4.78 3.80 16.88
N GLU A 86 -5.53 3.06 16.06
CA GLU A 86 -6.77 3.54 15.43
C GLU A 86 -7.80 4.07 16.43
N GLU A 87 -7.99 3.38 17.56
CA GLU A 87 -8.95 3.76 18.60
C GLU A 87 -8.62 5.12 19.24
N ILE A 88 -7.34 5.43 19.38
CA ILE A 88 -6.86 6.66 20.01
C ILE A 88 -6.81 7.80 18.99
N LEU A 89 -6.31 7.52 17.78
CA LEU A 89 -6.14 8.52 16.73
C LEU A 89 -7.45 8.89 16.04
N GLY A 90 -8.42 7.97 15.99
CA GLY A 90 -9.67 8.14 15.26
C GLY A 90 -9.48 8.35 13.76
N LEU A 91 -8.35 7.89 13.21
CA LEU A 91 -8.01 7.99 11.79
C LEU A 91 -8.25 6.63 11.12
N HIS A 92 -8.69 6.67 9.86
CA HIS A 92 -8.93 5.47 9.07
C HIS A 92 -8.24 5.59 7.71
N ILE A 93 -7.76 4.46 7.20
CA ILE A 93 -7.18 4.34 5.87
C ILE A 93 -8.11 3.49 5.03
N HIS A 94 -8.39 3.93 3.81
CA HIS A 94 -9.21 3.18 2.85
C HIS A 94 -8.38 2.84 1.62
N VAL A 95 -8.61 1.65 1.06
CA VAL A 95 -7.96 1.19 -0.17
C VAL A 95 -8.94 1.27 -1.32
N ASP A 96 -8.61 2.07 -2.32
CA ASP A 96 -9.31 2.06 -3.60
C ASP A 96 -8.52 1.21 -4.62
N VAL A 97 -9.18 0.21 -5.19
CA VAL A 97 -8.57 -0.74 -6.12
C VAL A 97 -8.95 -0.34 -7.54
N LEU A 98 -7.95 0.05 -8.32
CA LEU A 98 -8.13 0.42 -9.71
C LEU A 98 -8.62 -0.77 -10.56
N PRO A 99 -9.45 -0.54 -11.60
CA PRO A 99 -9.82 -1.59 -12.54
C PRO A 99 -8.60 -2.16 -13.27
N ASP A 100 -8.66 -3.44 -13.66
CA ASP A 100 -7.57 -4.14 -14.38
C ASP A 100 -7.17 -3.46 -15.71
N SER A 101 -8.06 -2.64 -16.29
CA SER A 101 -7.80 -1.87 -17.50
C SER A 101 -6.92 -0.63 -17.28
N VAL A 102 -6.69 -0.22 -16.02
CA VAL A 102 -5.94 0.98 -15.66
C VAL A 102 -4.57 0.58 -15.14
N ALA A 103 -3.52 0.96 -15.86
CA ALA A 103 -2.16 0.76 -15.39
C ALA A 103 -1.75 1.88 -14.43
N ALA A 104 -1.39 1.51 -13.20
CA ALA A 104 -0.74 2.40 -12.23
C ALA A 104 0.47 1.70 -11.60
N PHE A 105 1.56 2.44 -11.45
CA PHE A 105 2.78 1.91 -10.84
C PHE A 105 3.68 3.05 -10.34
N THR A 106 4.48 2.75 -9.32
CA THR A 106 5.64 3.56 -8.93
C THR A 106 6.92 2.88 -9.42
N VAL A 107 7.90 3.68 -9.84
CA VAL A 107 9.26 3.20 -10.09
C VAL A 107 10.12 3.53 -8.86
N ARG A 108 10.61 2.50 -8.17
CA ARG A 108 11.48 2.64 -6.99
C ARG A 108 12.87 2.04 -7.18
N ASP A 109 13.04 1.25 -8.22
CA ASP A 109 14.25 0.50 -8.53
C ASP A 109 14.43 0.32 -10.05
N TYR A 110 15.55 -0.27 -10.44
CA TYR A 110 15.88 -0.51 -11.84
C TYR A 110 14.94 -1.51 -12.52
N GLU A 111 14.48 -2.54 -11.80
CA GLU A 111 13.50 -3.50 -12.31
C GLU A 111 12.17 -2.81 -12.62
N GLY A 112 11.70 -1.96 -11.70
CA GLY A 112 10.54 -1.10 -11.87
C GLY A 112 10.67 -0.19 -13.09
N LEU A 113 11.86 0.37 -13.34
CA LEU A 113 12.12 1.20 -14.51
C LEU A 113 11.99 0.42 -15.82
N ILE A 114 12.57 -0.79 -15.91
CA ILE A 114 12.44 -1.65 -17.08
C ILE A 114 10.97 -2.01 -17.32
N ARG A 115 10.24 -2.33 -16.26
CA ARG A 115 8.81 -2.67 -16.34
C ARG A 115 7.97 -1.47 -16.79
N ALA A 116 8.23 -0.29 -16.25
CA ALA A 116 7.60 0.96 -16.66
C ALA A 116 7.80 1.23 -18.15
N ASN A 117 9.04 1.10 -18.64
CA ASN A 117 9.37 1.29 -20.05
C ASN A 117 8.58 0.32 -20.95
N ARG A 118 8.48 -0.96 -20.58
CA ARG A 118 7.65 -1.93 -21.32
C ARG A 118 6.17 -1.53 -21.37
N LEU A 119 5.60 -1.08 -20.26
CA LEU A 119 4.19 -0.65 -20.20
C LEU A 119 3.93 0.59 -21.07
N ILE A 120 4.85 1.56 -21.08
CA ILE A 120 4.79 2.74 -21.96
C ILE A 120 4.82 2.32 -23.43
N LEU A 121 5.78 1.47 -23.83
CA LEU A 121 5.90 1.01 -25.22
C LEU A 121 4.69 0.19 -25.67
N GLN A 122 4.06 -0.56 -24.76
CA GLN A 122 2.82 -1.30 -24.99
C GLN A 122 1.55 -0.42 -24.94
N ARG A 123 1.70 0.89 -24.74
CA ARG A 123 0.62 1.90 -24.77
C ARG A 123 -0.42 1.80 -23.64
N TRP A 124 -0.07 1.17 -22.52
CA TRP A 124 -0.94 1.05 -21.34
C TRP A 124 -1.27 2.40 -20.67
N LEU A 125 -0.45 3.42 -20.89
CA LEU A 125 -0.60 4.75 -20.27
C LEU A 125 -1.27 5.78 -21.18
N THR A 126 -2.06 5.36 -22.17
CA THR A 126 -2.79 6.30 -23.05
C THR A 126 -3.69 7.23 -22.20
N PRO A 127 -3.66 8.56 -22.40
CA PRO A 127 -3.04 9.32 -23.50
C PRO A 127 -1.59 9.80 -23.29
N LEU A 128 -0.96 9.46 -22.16
CA LEU A 128 0.36 9.92 -21.72
C LEU A 128 1.51 9.14 -22.38
N LEU A 129 1.60 9.20 -23.70
CA LEU A 129 2.63 8.47 -24.46
C LEU A 129 3.50 9.42 -25.31
N PRO A 130 4.81 9.14 -25.44
CA PRO A 130 5.68 9.85 -26.38
C PRO A 130 5.15 9.67 -27.81
N GLY A 131 5.06 10.75 -28.59
CA GLY A 131 4.62 10.70 -30.00
C GLY A 131 3.21 11.22 -30.28
N ARG A 132 2.60 11.98 -29.36
CA ARG A 132 1.48 12.89 -29.68
C ARG A 132 1.97 14.34 -29.68
N ALA A 133 2.52 14.74 -30.82
CA ALA A 133 2.59 16.12 -31.30
C ALA A 133 2.01 16.10 -32.73
#